data_AF-U1WWY7-F1
#
_entry.id   AF-U1WWY7-F1
#
_cell.length_a   1.000
_cell.length_b   1.000
_cell.length_c   1.000
_cell.angle_alpha   90.00
_cell.angle_beta   90.00
_cell.angle_gamma   90.00
#
_symmetry.space_group_name_H-M   'P 1'
#
loop_
_entity.id
_entity.type
_entity.pdbx_description
1 polymer ?
#
loop_
_entity_poly.entity_id
_entity_poly.type
_entity_poly.pdbx_seq_one_letter_code
_entity_poly.pdbx_strand_id
1 'polypeptide(L)'
;MNKAAAAMKKAREIFKKKGVRTMTAWTKALRAAWAIVKSDMENVAKFVKKEVEITSIFENGHVFLEAGGERFVARPYKHYMHGWAYEVTDKGLAKILGVKPQSINLMHESAEVAAAKIEVYKQKQKEIKLAEIESDFRSMTDTTKMKLSIDSQYLFVSTDSKAGEHIEIKDSITKIKKSRIQIGDILGRNADEVDWGDYSITEYFMITYGEFKKLVAAAEQALSEKAEVDREKKAKREAERQAKFEEARRTGKPVLLRKWSEPCCSKHEECEIDNHCIYAMPDGTEKHEWGHTW
;
A
#
# COMPACT_ATOMS: atom_id res chain seq x y z
N MET A 1 10.61 12.37 10.85
CA MET A 1 11.83 13.20 10.53
C MET A 1 13.11 12.54 11.06
N ASN A 2 14.24 12.57 10.33
CA ASN A 2 15.56 12.17 10.86
C ASN A 2 15.86 12.97 12.14
N LYS A 3 16.23 12.31 13.26
CA LYS A 3 16.56 12.99 14.53
C LYS A 3 17.60 14.09 14.34
N ALA A 4 18.54 13.91 13.41
CA ALA A 4 19.50 14.94 13.01
C ALA A 4 18.81 16.18 12.42
N ALA A 5 17.85 15.98 11.51
CA ALA A 5 17.07 17.07 10.91
C ALA A 5 16.17 17.75 11.95
N ALA A 6 15.56 16.98 12.86
CA ALA A 6 14.78 17.53 13.97
C ALA A 6 15.65 18.30 14.97
N ALA A 7 16.85 17.80 15.30
CA ALA A 7 17.82 18.47 16.14
C ALA A 7 18.35 19.75 15.47
N MET A 8 18.64 19.72 14.18
CA MET A 8 19.05 20.88 13.39
C MET A 8 17.93 21.92 13.25
N LYS A 9 16.67 21.49 13.06
CA LYS A 9 15.50 22.36 13.05
C LYS A 9 15.30 23.02 14.42
N LYS A 10 15.35 22.24 15.51
CA LYS A 10 15.26 22.75 16.89
C LYS A 10 16.41 23.70 17.22
N ALA A 11 17.63 23.40 16.79
CA ALA A 11 18.77 24.30 16.93
C ALA A 11 18.57 25.62 16.17
N ARG A 12 18.02 25.55 14.95
CA ARG A 12 17.68 26.72 14.12
C ARG A 12 16.54 27.55 14.72
N GLU A 13 15.55 26.93 15.35
CA GLU A 13 14.47 27.62 16.06
C GLU A 13 14.95 28.30 17.35
N ILE A 14 15.78 27.62 18.16
CA ILE A 14 16.43 28.22 19.32
C ILE A 14 17.27 29.43 18.90
N PHE A 15 17.96 29.33 17.76
CA PHE A 15 18.76 30.41 17.18
C PHE A 15 17.90 31.62 16.81
N LYS A 16 16.80 31.42 16.07
CA LYS A 16 15.85 32.48 15.71
C LYS A 16 15.27 33.17 16.94
N LYS A 17 14.97 32.41 18.01
CA LYS A 17 14.33 32.93 19.22
C LYS A 17 15.30 33.66 20.16
N LYS A 18 16.57 33.26 20.22
CA LYS A 18 17.56 33.80 21.17
C LYS A 18 18.52 34.84 20.57
N GLY A 19 18.45 35.13 19.27
CA GLY A 19 19.28 36.16 18.63
C GLY A 19 20.79 35.93 18.79
N VAL A 20 21.22 34.66 18.88
CA VAL A 20 22.60 34.32 19.28
C VAL A 20 23.56 34.58 18.12
N ARG A 21 24.38 35.62 18.20
CA ARG A 21 25.30 36.04 17.12
C ARG A 21 26.72 35.44 17.18
N THR A 22 27.06 34.61 18.17
CA THR A 22 28.46 34.17 18.37
C THR A 22 28.73 32.76 17.84
N MET A 23 29.82 32.61 17.09
CA MET A 23 30.29 31.32 16.53
C MET A 23 30.43 30.21 17.59
N THR A 24 30.80 30.57 18.82
CA THR A 24 30.99 29.62 19.93
C THR A 24 29.69 28.89 20.31
N ALA A 25 28.56 29.59 20.32
CA ALA A 25 27.27 28.99 20.64
C ALA A 25 26.78 28.06 19.52
N TRP A 26 27.09 28.41 18.26
CA TRP A 26 26.82 27.56 17.10
C TRP A 26 27.62 26.26 17.17
N THR A 27 28.92 26.33 17.47
CA THR A 27 29.77 25.15 17.64
C THR A 27 29.28 24.25 18.78
N LYS A 28 28.80 24.83 19.89
CA LYS A 28 28.24 24.05 21.02
C LYS A 28 26.92 23.35 20.63
N ALA A 29 26.03 24.02 19.91
CA ALA A 29 24.77 23.44 19.43
C ALA A 29 25.02 22.32 18.39
N LEU A 30 25.97 22.52 17.47
CA LEU A 30 26.38 21.48 16.53
C LEU A 30 26.99 20.28 17.22
N ARG A 31 27.86 20.47 18.23
CA ARG A 31 28.42 19.36 19.01
C ARG A 31 27.33 18.58 19.75
N ALA A 32 26.33 19.26 20.31
CA ALA A 32 25.21 18.60 20.97
C ALA A 32 24.33 17.82 19.98
N ALA A 33 24.02 18.41 18.81
CA ALA A 33 23.30 17.72 17.74
C ALA A 33 24.10 16.51 17.21
N TRP A 34 25.41 16.67 17.03
CA TRP A 34 26.31 15.61 16.59
C TRP A 34 26.46 14.51 17.63
N ALA A 35 26.44 14.83 18.93
CA ALA A 35 26.43 13.82 19.99
C ALA A 35 25.14 12.97 19.97
N ILE A 36 23.99 13.56 19.63
CA ILE A 36 22.73 12.84 19.45
C ILE A 36 22.78 11.94 18.20
N VAL A 37 23.41 12.41 17.12
CA VAL A 37 23.62 11.59 15.92
C VAL A 37 24.60 10.45 16.20
N LYS A 38 25.67 10.72 16.93
CA LYS A 38 26.71 9.74 17.29
C LYS A 38 26.21 8.70 18.28
N SER A 39 25.23 9.02 19.13
CA SER A 39 24.58 8.04 20.02
C SER A 39 23.74 7.00 19.28
N ASP A 40 23.42 7.22 18.00
CA ASP A 40 22.73 6.23 17.15
C ASP A 40 23.73 5.39 16.32
N MET A 41 25.05 5.60 16.46
CA MET A 41 26.08 4.73 15.90
C MET A 41 26.33 3.57 16.86
N GLU A 42 26.06 2.35 16.40
CA GLU A 42 26.24 1.16 17.22
C GLU A 42 27.20 0.19 16.52
N ASN A 43 28.31 -0.12 17.18
CA ASN A 43 29.20 -1.18 16.72
C ASN A 43 28.46 -2.51 16.83
N VAL A 44 28.23 -3.17 15.69
CA VAL A 44 27.56 -4.47 15.64
C VAL A 44 28.55 -5.58 15.94
N ALA A 45 29.74 -5.54 15.31
CA ALA A 45 30.79 -6.52 15.55
C ALA A 45 32.15 -6.01 15.05
N LYS A 46 33.22 -6.65 15.52
CA LYS A 46 34.57 -6.55 14.97
C LYS A 46 35.06 -7.94 14.59
N PHE A 47 35.63 -8.08 13.41
CA PHE A 47 36.16 -9.36 12.93
C PHE A 47 37.32 -9.14 11.96
N VAL A 48 38.15 -10.16 11.77
CA VAL A 48 39.34 -10.08 10.91
C VAL A 48 39.12 -10.92 9.65
N LYS A 49 39.41 -10.36 8.48
CA LYS A 49 39.39 -11.08 7.19
C LYS A 49 40.63 -10.74 6.39
N LYS A 50 41.41 -11.76 6.01
CA LYS A 50 42.70 -11.59 5.29
C LYS A 50 43.59 -10.54 5.96
N GLU A 51 43.79 -10.67 7.28
CA GLU A 51 44.63 -9.77 8.09
C GLU A 51 44.12 -8.32 8.21
N VAL A 52 42.96 -8.01 7.64
CA VAL A 52 42.30 -6.70 7.77
C VAL A 52 41.25 -6.78 8.88
N GLU A 53 41.36 -5.92 9.90
CA GLU A 53 40.28 -5.70 10.88
C GLU A 53 39.12 -4.97 10.19
N ILE A 54 37.93 -5.55 10.30
CA ILE A 54 36.68 -5.01 9.79
C ILE A 54 35.75 -4.77 10.98
N THR A 55 35.26 -3.54 11.11
CA THR A 55 34.24 -3.17 12.09
C THR A 55 32.90 -2.99 11.38
N SER A 56 31.89 -3.75 11.78
CA SER A 56 30.50 -3.55 11.33
C SER A 56 29.81 -2.52 12.22
N ILE A 57 29.26 -1.48 11.59
CA ILE A 57 28.62 -0.34 12.26
C ILE A 57 27.22 -0.17 11.71
N PHE A 58 26.23 -0.17 12.59
CA PHE A 58 24.87 0.19 12.25
C PHE A 58 24.65 1.69 12.48
N GLU A 59 24.19 2.40 11.44
CA GLU A 59 23.86 3.83 11.52
C GLU A 59 22.67 4.15 10.62
N ASN A 60 21.64 4.80 11.18
CA ASN A 60 20.49 5.33 10.44
C ASN A 60 19.78 4.32 9.51
N GLY A 61 19.67 3.05 9.93
CA GLY A 61 19.03 2.00 9.12
C GLY A 61 19.93 1.40 8.03
N HIS A 62 21.18 1.82 7.99
CA HIS A 62 22.21 1.26 7.10
C HIS A 62 23.29 0.56 7.92
N VAL A 63 23.95 -0.40 7.29
CA VAL A 63 25.11 -1.06 7.87
C VAL A 63 26.32 -0.66 7.06
N PHE A 64 27.40 -0.38 7.77
CA PHE A 64 28.67 0.00 7.18
C PHE A 64 29.75 -0.94 7.68
N LEU A 65 30.70 -1.25 6.81
CA LEU A 65 31.93 -1.93 7.19
C LEU A 65 33.06 -0.91 7.14
N GLU A 66 33.75 -0.72 8.26
CA GLU A 66 34.97 0.08 8.33
C GLU A 66 36.18 -0.85 8.24
N ALA A 67 37.04 -0.61 7.26
CA ALA A 67 38.25 -1.40 7.02
C ALA A 67 39.34 -0.47 6.47
N GLY A 68 40.56 -0.55 7.00
CA GLY A 68 41.68 0.29 6.53
C GLY A 68 41.47 1.81 6.68
N GLY A 69 40.59 2.23 7.60
CA GLY A 69 40.21 3.64 7.77
C GLY A 69 39.18 4.16 6.74
N GLU A 70 38.74 3.31 5.82
CA GLU A 70 37.66 3.62 4.87
C GLU A 70 36.34 2.97 5.32
N ARG A 71 35.22 3.51 4.85
CA ARG A 71 33.87 3.11 5.24
C ARG A 71 33.04 2.73 4.03
N PHE A 72 32.48 1.52 4.06
CA PHE A 72 31.77 0.92 2.94
C PHE A 72 30.32 0.61 3.31
N VAL A 73 29.36 0.94 2.44
CA VAL A 73 27.95 0.53 2.64
C VAL A 73 27.85 -0.98 2.42
N ALA A 74 27.26 -1.67 3.39
CA ALA A 74 27.05 -3.11 3.34
C ALA A 74 25.57 -3.46 3.49
N ARG A 75 25.12 -4.44 2.70
CA ARG A 75 23.77 -4.99 2.82
C ARG A 75 23.86 -6.35 3.51
N PRO A 76 23.35 -6.51 4.73
CA PRO A 76 23.25 -7.84 5.32
C PRO A 76 22.14 -8.64 4.62
N TYR A 77 22.42 -9.90 4.31
CA TYR A 77 21.46 -10.80 3.69
C TYR A 77 21.74 -12.26 4.06
N LYS A 78 20.74 -13.12 3.89
CA LYS A 78 20.87 -14.57 4.13
C LYS A 78 21.17 -15.27 2.81
N HIS A 79 22.41 -15.71 2.62
CA HIS A 79 22.81 -16.53 1.50
C HIS A 79 22.27 -17.96 1.66
N TYR A 80 21.71 -18.52 0.59
CA TYR A 80 21.02 -19.82 0.64
C TYR A 80 21.91 -21.00 1.08
N MET A 81 23.21 -21.00 0.71
CA MET A 81 24.15 -22.08 1.08
C MET A 81 25.03 -21.80 2.28
N HIS A 82 25.25 -20.53 2.61
CA HIS A 82 26.37 -20.14 3.48
C HIS A 82 25.91 -19.40 4.75
N GLY A 83 24.62 -19.15 4.90
CA GLY A 83 24.08 -18.40 6.03
C GLY A 83 24.22 -16.89 5.82
N TRP A 84 24.41 -16.14 6.91
CA TRP A 84 24.38 -14.68 6.89
C TRP A 84 25.69 -14.05 6.40
N ALA A 85 25.56 -13.08 5.49
CA ALA A 85 26.67 -12.40 4.85
C ALA A 85 26.41 -10.90 4.71
N TYR A 86 27.50 -10.13 4.59
CA TYR A 86 27.47 -8.77 4.11
C TYR A 86 27.80 -8.73 2.61
N GLU A 87 26.90 -8.17 1.80
CA GLU A 87 27.16 -7.83 0.42
C GLU A 87 27.73 -6.41 0.34
N VAL A 88 28.89 -6.25 -0.30
CA VAL A 88 29.52 -4.95 -0.57
C VAL A 88 29.89 -4.86 -2.04
N THR A 89 29.37 -3.85 -2.73
CA THR A 89 29.63 -3.60 -4.16
C THR A 89 30.77 -2.61 -4.41
N ASP A 90 31.32 -2.02 -3.35
CA ASP A 90 32.38 -1.02 -3.42
C ASP A 90 33.75 -1.63 -3.76
N LYS A 91 34.44 -1.06 -4.76
CA LYS A 91 35.74 -1.54 -5.23
C LYS A 91 36.89 -1.24 -4.27
N GLY A 92 36.75 -0.25 -3.39
CA GLY A 92 37.75 0.11 -2.37
C GLY A 92 37.97 -1.03 -1.39
N LEU A 93 36.88 -1.66 -0.91
CA LEU A 93 36.98 -2.83 -0.04
C LEU A 93 37.67 -4.01 -0.75
N ALA A 94 37.42 -4.20 -2.05
CA ALA A 94 38.08 -5.25 -2.83
C ALA A 94 39.59 -5.06 -2.89
N LYS A 95 40.02 -3.79 -3.08
CA LYS A 95 41.43 -3.40 -3.09
C LYS A 95 42.09 -3.64 -1.73
N ILE A 96 41.42 -3.24 -0.64
CA ILE A 96 41.92 -3.45 0.73
C ILE A 96 42.08 -4.95 1.04
N LEU A 97 41.15 -5.78 0.59
CA LEU A 97 41.18 -7.23 0.81
C LEU A 97 42.04 -8.01 -0.21
N GLY A 98 42.68 -7.34 -1.17
CA GLY A 98 43.43 -7.99 -2.24
C GLY A 98 42.59 -9.01 -3.01
N VAL A 99 41.35 -8.66 -3.36
CA VAL A 99 40.45 -9.47 -4.20
C VAL A 99 40.10 -8.72 -5.48
N LYS A 100 39.63 -9.45 -6.50
CA LYS A 100 39.17 -8.83 -7.75
C LYS A 100 37.96 -7.92 -7.47
N PRO A 101 37.83 -6.78 -8.17
CA PRO A 101 36.73 -5.84 -7.97
C PRO A 101 35.41 -6.43 -8.51
N GLN A 102 34.70 -7.12 -7.63
CA GLN A 102 33.37 -7.70 -7.82
C GLN A 102 32.56 -7.50 -6.54
N SER A 103 31.28 -7.87 -6.53
CA SER A 103 30.49 -7.91 -5.29
C SER A 103 31.16 -8.85 -4.29
N ILE A 104 31.50 -8.34 -3.11
CA ILE A 104 32.17 -9.08 -2.05
C ILE A 104 31.11 -9.55 -1.06
N ASN A 105 31.07 -10.87 -0.84
CA ASN A 105 30.22 -11.48 0.18
C ASN A 105 31.07 -11.87 1.39
N LEU A 106 30.95 -11.12 2.48
CA LEU A 106 31.65 -11.38 3.72
C LEU A 106 30.75 -12.16 4.68
N MET A 107 30.99 -13.48 4.73
CA MET A 107 30.29 -14.38 5.64
C MET A 107 30.65 -14.07 7.09
N HIS A 108 29.67 -13.66 7.90
CA HIS A 108 29.86 -13.41 9.33
C HIS A 108 28.51 -13.41 10.07
N GLU A 109 28.44 -14.06 11.23
CA GLU A 109 27.22 -14.16 12.04
C GLU A 109 26.62 -12.81 12.42
N SER A 110 27.47 -11.78 12.59
CA SER A 110 27.02 -10.42 12.88
C SER A 110 26.09 -9.83 11.81
N ALA A 111 26.11 -10.36 10.58
CA ALA A 111 25.20 -9.90 9.53
C ALA A 111 23.74 -10.21 9.88
N GLU A 112 23.47 -11.28 10.65
CA GLU A 112 22.14 -11.54 11.22
C GLU A 112 21.71 -10.44 12.19
N VAL A 113 22.58 -10.10 13.14
CA VAL A 113 22.35 -9.04 14.12
C VAL A 113 22.12 -7.70 13.41
N ALA A 114 22.92 -7.41 12.38
CA ALA A 114 22.78 -6.22 11.57
C ALA A 114 21.45 -6.19 10.80
N ALA A 115 21.01 -7.32 10.23
CA ALA A 115 19.72 -7.44 9.56
C ALA A 115 18.55 -7.24 10.54
N ALA A 116 18.62 -7.84 11.73
CA ALA A 116 17.61 -7.66 12.77
C ALA A 116 17.50 -6.17 13.19
N LYS A 117 18.63 -5.47 13.34
CA LYS A 117 18.64 -4.03 13.64
C LYS A 117 18.03 -3.18 12.52
N ILE A 118 18.31 -3.49 11.26
CA ILE A 118 17.65 -2.84 10.11
C ILE A 118 16.14 -3.02 10.20
N GLU A 119 15.66 -4.23 10.51
CA GLU A 119 14.22 -4.50 10.57
C GLU A 119 13.53 -3.75 11.72
N VAL A 120 14.14 -3.75 12.92
CA VAL A 120 13.67 -2.94 14.06
C VAL A 120 13.63 -1.45 13.69
N TYR A 121 14.65 -0.95 12.98
CA TYR A 121 14.67 0.43 12.53
C TYR A 121 13.56 0.74 11.50
N LYS A 122 13.35 -0.14 10.51
CA LYS A 122 12.26 0.01 9.52
C LYS A 122 10.89 0.03 10.20
N GLN A 123 10.66 -0.86 11.16
CA GLN A 123 9.42 -0.92 11.93
C GLN A 123 9.22 0.38 12.72
N LYS A 124 10.26 0.89 13.39
CA LYS A 124 10.21 2.18 14.08
C LYS A 124 9.95 3.35 13.13
N GLN A 125 10.57 3.37 11.95
CA GLN A 125 10.28 4.41 10.94
C GLN A 125 8.84 4.33 10.44
N LYS A 126 8.31 3.12 10.27
CA LYS A 126 6.90 2.89 9.91
C LYS A 126 5.96 3.41 11.00
N GLU A 127 6.23 3.12 12.27
CA GLU A 127 5.45 3.62 13.42
C GLU A 127 5.50 5.14 13.52
N ILE A 128 6.68 5.75 13.37
CA ILE A 128 6.83 7.20 13.32
C ILE A 128 6.02 7.78 12.15
N LYS A 129 6.11 7.18 10.96
CA LYS A 129 5.34 7.62 9.79
C LYS A 129 3.83 7.50 10.04
N LEU A 130 3.36 6.41 10.63
CA LEU A 130 1.95 6.20 10.96
C LEU A 130 1.46 7.20 12.02
N ALA A 131 2.26 7.49 13.05
CA ALA A 131 1.95 8.51 14.05
C ALA A 131 1.92 9.92 13.46
N GLU A 132 2.83 10.25 12.53
CA GLU A 132 2.80 11.50 11.76
C GLU A 132 1.49 11.60 10.94
N ILE A 133 1.12 10.54 10.21
CA ILE A 133 -0.13 10.49 9.43
C ILE A 133 -1.37 10.65 10.33
N GLU A 134 -1.42 9.94 11.46
CA GLU A 134 -2.51 10.01 12.44
C GLU A 134 -2.65 11.43 13.01
N SER A 135 -1.52 12.05 13.37
CA SER A 135 -1.50 13.42 13.88
C SER A 135 -2.00 14.41 12.83
N ASP A 136 -1.53 14.28 11.58
CA ASP A 136 -1.98 15.12 10.47
C ASP A 136 -3.48 14.95 10.21
N PHE A 137 -3.97 13.70 10.24
CA PHE A 137 -5.40 13.38 10.07
C PHE A 137 -6.27 14.00 11.17
N ARG A 138 -5.89 13.84 12.44
CA ARG A 138 -6.62 14.45 13.58
C ARG A 138 -6.63 15.97 13.55
N SER A 139 -5.64 16.58 12.92
CA SER A 139 -5.58 18.04 12.76
C SER A 139 -6.49 18.56 11.65
N MET A 140 -7.07 17.68 10.83
CA MET A 140 -7.98 18.07 9.77
C MET A 140 -9.28 18.63 10.34
N THR A 141 -9.63 19.82 9.87
CA THR A 141 -10.93 20.46 10.06
C THR A 141 -11.75 20.38 8.78
N ASP A 142 -13.06 20.66 8.87
CA ASP A 142 -13.96 20.67 7.71
C ASP A 142 -13.57 21.67 6.61
N THR A 143 -12.73 22.66 6.94
CA THR A 143 -12.19 23.65 6.02
C THR A 143 -10.84 23.26 5.40
N THR A 144 -10.26 22.13 5.80
CA THR A 144 -8.96 21.65 5.29
C THR A 144 -9.08 21.35 3.81
N LYS A 145 -8.21 21.95 2.99
CA LYS A 145 -8.21 21.76 1.54
C LYS A 145 -7.62 20.40 1.16
N MET A 146 -8.19 19.81 0.13
CA MET A 146 -7.83 18.51 -0.41
C MET A 146 -7.96 18.57 -1.94
N LYS A 147 -7.11 17.85 -2.66
CA LYS A 147 -7.25 17.66 -4.10
C LYS A 147 -7.68 16.22 -4.37
N LEU A 148 -8.91 16.08 -4.84
CA LEU A 148 -9.48 14.82 -5.31
C LEU A 148 -9.22 14.72 -6.83
N SER A 149 -8.62 13.61 -7.25
CA SER A 149 -8.32 13.33 -8.67
C SER A 149 -9.04 12.07 -9.07
N ILE A 150 -9.76 12.13 -10.19
CA ILE A 150 -10.59 11.02 -10.69
C ILE A 150 -10.21 10.80 -12.13
N ASP A 151 -9.82 9.57 -12.46
CA ASP A 151 -9.65 9.14 -13.84
C ASP A 151 -10.51 7.89 -14.09
N SER A 152 -10.48 7.37 -15.31
CA SER A 152 -11.28 6.20 -15.71
C SER A 152 -11.04 4.94 -14.85
N GLN A 153 -9.89 4.83 -14.19
CA GLN A 153 -9.43 3.66 -13.45
C GLN A 153 -9.22 3.92 -11.96
N TYR A 154 -8.88 5.15 -11.57
CA TYR A 154 -8.41 5.48 -10.23
C TYR A 154 -9.12 6.70 -9.64
N LEU A 155 -9.16 6.71 -8.31
CA LEU A 155 -9.62 7.83 -7.51
C LEU A 155 -8.57 8.04 -6.42
N PHE A 156 -7.98 9.23 -6.39
CA PHE A 156 -6.91 9.59 -5.46
C PHE A 156 -7.27 10.86 -4.70
N VAL A 157 -6.86 10.91 -3.44
CA VAL A 157 -6.93 12.13 -2.63
C VAL A 157 -5.52 12.51 -2.24
N SER A 158 -5.21 13.78 -2.43
CA SER A 158 -3.99 14.39 -1.93
C SER A 158 -4.34 15.56 -1.01
N THR A 159 -3.48 15.78 -0.03
CA THR A 159 -3.59 16.84 0.98
C THR A 159 -2.25 17.54 1.10
N ASP A 160 -2.23 18.78 1.60
CA ASP A 160 -0.97 19.49 1.88
C ASP A 160 -0.14 18.79 2.98
N SER A 161 -0.78 17.94 3.79
CA SER A 161 -0.17 17.09 4.82
C SER A 161 -0.12 15.62 4.39
N LYS A 162 0.36 14.72 5.25
CA LYS A 162 0.33 13.27 5.00
C LYS A 162 -1.02 12.63 5.31
N ALA A 163 -2.03 13.41 5.70
CA ALA A 163 -3.33 12.89 6.10
C ALA A 163 -4.02 12.06 5.01
N GLY A 164 -3.82 12.39 3.72
CA GLY A 164 -4.32 11.59 2.59
C GLY A 164 -3.85 10.13 2.58
N GLU A 165 -2.75 9.78 3.27
CA GLU A 165 -2.30 8.40 3.41
C GLU A 165 -3.03 7.62 4.52
N HIS A 166 -3.85 8.28 5.34
CA HIS A 166 -4.57 7.69 6.46
C HIS A 166 -5.55 6.59 6.00
N ILE A 167 -5.69 5.54 6.82
CA ILE A 167 -6.48 4.35 6.45
C ILE A 167 -7.95 4.70 6.22
N GLU A 168 -8.54 5.57 7.04
CA GLU A 168 -9.94 5.98 6.88
C GLU A 168 -10.17 6.72 5.55
N ILE A 169 -9.25 7.59 5.14
CA ILE A 169 -9.36 8.29 3.84
C ILE A 169 -9.29 7.28 2.69
N LYS A 170 -8.40 6.29 2.76
CA LYS A 170 -8.28 5.22 1.75
C LYS A 170 -9.52 4.33 1.68
N ASP A 171 -10.11 4.00 2.82
CA ASP A 171 -11.34 3.22 2.89
C ASP A 171 -12.52 4.02 2.32
N SER A 172 -12.61 5.31 2.66
CA SER A 172 -13.58 6.25 2.10
C SER A 172 -13.47 6.39 0.58
N ILE A 173 -12.25 6.54 0.04
CA ILE A 173 -11.97 6.52 -1.41
C ILE A 173 -12.51 5.25 -2.05
N THR A 174 -12.26 4.10 -1.41
CA THR A 174 -12.72 2.80 -1.90
C THR A 174 -14.25 2.72 -1.93
N LYS A 175 -14.93 3.25 -0.90
CA LYS A 175 -16.40 3.34 -0.86
C LYS A 175 -16.94 4.23 -1.98
N ILE A 176 -16.39 5.44 -2.14
CA ILE A 176 -16.76 6.37 -3.22
C ILE A 176 -16.62 5.69 -4.58
N LYS A 177 -15.47 5.08 -4.87
CA LYS A 177 -15.23 4.36 -6.13
C LYS A 177 -16.24 3.23 -6.37
N LYS A 178 -16.55 2.42 -5.35
CA LYS A 178 -17.51 1.31 -5.47
C LYS A 178 -18.96 1.77 -5.65
N SER A 179 -19.32 2.89 -5.04
CA SER A 179 -20.67 3.45 -5.10
C SER A 179 -21.05 3.98 -6.48
N ARG A 180 -20.06 4.38 -7.29
CA ARG A 180 -20.26 5.02 -8.61
C ARG A 180 -21.14 6.28 -8.55
N ILE A 181 -21.13 6.99 -7.43
CA ILE A 181 -21.77 8.31 -7.33
C ILE A 181 -21.14 9.29 -8.33
N GLN A 182 -21.95 10.19 -8.86
CA GLN A 182 -21.49 11.30 -9.68
C GLN A 182 -21.01 12.43 -8.77
N ILE A 183 -19.70 12.62 -8.68
CA ILE A 183 -19.09 13.54 -7.71
C ILE A 183 -19.55 14.99 -7.92
N GLY A 184 -19.67 15.42 -9.18
CA GLY A 184 -20.15 16.76 -9.52
C GLY A 184 -21.58 17.03 -9.04
N ASP A 185 -22.48 16.04 -9.11
CA ASP A 185 -23.86 16.16 -8.65
C ASP A 185 -23.94 16.34 -7.13
N ILE A 186 -23.14 15.57 -6.39
CA ILE A 186 -23.10 15.66 -4.92
C ILE A 186 -22.50 17.00 -4.46
N LEU A 187 -21.49 17.50 -5.18
CA LEU A 187 -20.87 18.79 -4.88
C LEU A 187 -21.65 19.98 -5.43
N GLY A 188 -22.59 19.75 -6.36
CA GLY A 188 -23.33 20.81 -7.06
C GLY A 188 -22.47 21.65 -8.00
N ARG A 189 -21.37 21.10 -8.51
CA ARG A 189 -20.42 21.80 -9.40
C ARG A 189 -19.61 20.85 -10.27
N ASN A 190 -19.09 21.35 -11.39
CA ASN A 190 -18.16 20.62 -12.25
C ASN A 190 -16.75 20.55 -11.64
N ALA A 191 -15.88 19.74 -12.25
CA ALA A 191 -14.46 19.70 -11.93
C ALA A 191 -13.82 21.10 -12.04
N ASP A 192 -12.86 21.38 -11.15
CA ASP A 192 -12.11 22.64 -11.14
C ASP A 192 -11.07 22.68 -12.27
N GLU A 193 -10.51 21.51 -12.60
CA GLU A 193 -9.52 21.33 -13.66
C GLU A 193 -9.77 19.97 -14.32
N VAL A 194 -9.57 19.91 -15.64
CA VAL A 194 -9.68 18.67 -16.43
C VAL A 194 -8.42 18.53 -17.27
N ASP A 195 -7.67 17.46 -17.03
CA ASP A 195 -6.52 17.07 -17.85
C ASP A 195 -6.95 16.06 -18.90
N TRP A 196 -6.78 16.45 -20.17
CA TRP A 196 -7.11 15.66 -21.35
C TRP A 196 -5.86 14.92 -21.85
N GLY A 197 -5.25 14.13 -20.97
CA GLY A 197 -4.07 13.35 -21.32
C GLY A 197 -4.34 12.39 -22.48
N ASP A 198 -3.28 11.98 -23.18
CA ASP A 198 -3.35 11.20 -24.44
C ASP A 198 -4.17 9.90 -24.35
N TYR A 199 -4.34 9.34 -23.14
CA TYR A 199 -5.03 8.06 -22.92
C TYR A 199 -6.12 8.08 -21.84
N SER A 200 -6.32 9.19 -21.14
CA SER A 200 -7.32 9.27 -20.08
C SER A 200 -7.70 10.71 -19.75
N ILE A 201 -8.98 10.94 -19.50
CA ILE A 201 -9.48 12.18 -18.91
C ILE A 201 -9.28 12.07 -17.40
N THR A 202 -8.62 13.05 -16.80
CA THR A 202 -8.52 13.19 -15.33
C THR A 202 -9.23 14.47 -14.89
N GLU A 203 -10.21 14.30 -14.04
CA GLU A 203 -10.93 15.41 -13.40
C GLU A 203 -10.36 15.69 -12.02
N TYR A 204 -10.11 16.96 -11.73
CA TYR A 204 -9.61 17.41 -10.45
C TYR A 204 -10.65 18.28 -9.74
N PHE A 205 -10.88 17.97 -8.47
CA PHE A 205 -11.73 18.73 -7.58
C PHE A 205 -10.90 19.21 -6.38
N MET A 206 -10.78 20.51 -6.22
CA MET A 206 -10.25 21.17 -5.03
C MET A 206 -11.37 21.28 -4.01
N ILE A 207 -11.44 20.31 -3.09
CA ILE A 207 -12.52 20.19 -2.11
C ILE A 207 -12.03 20.49 -0.70
N THR A 208 -12.95 20.73 0.22
CA THR A 208 -12.66 20.71 1.64
C THR A 208 -12.89 19.32 2.25
N TYR A 209 -12.33 19.06 3.43
CA TYR A 209 -12.63 17.83 4.16
C TYR A 209 -14.12 17.69 4.52
N GLY A 210 -14.80 18.81 4.77
CA GLY A 210 -16.25 18.83 4.95
C GLY A 210 -17.00 18.35 3.71
N GLU A 211 -16.60 18.79 2.53
CA GLU A 211 -17.15 18.29 1.25
C GLU A 211 -16.79 16.82 1.01
N PHE A 212 -15.56 16.41 1.32
CA PHE A 212 -15.16 15.01 1.25
C PHE A 212 -16.05 14.11 2.11
N LYS A 213 -16.39 14.52 3.35
CA LYS A 213 -17.33 13.78 4.19
C LYS A 213 -18.72 13.66 3.56
N LYS A 214 -19.20 14.69 2.84
CA LYS A 214 -20.48 14.61 2.09
C LYS A 214 -20.41 13.55 0.99
N LEU A 215 -19.30 13.49 0.25
CA LEU A 215 -19.08 12.44 -0.75
C LEU A 215 -19.08 11.05 -0.13
N VAL A 216 -18.44 10.89 1.04
CA VAL A 216 -18.43 9.62 1.76
C VAL A 216 -19.83 9.22 2.21
N ALA A 217 -20.60 10.14 2.79
CA ALA A 217 -21.98 9.87 3.22
C ALA A 217 -22.88 9.49 2.03
N ALA A 218 -22.77 10.19 0.91
CA ALA A 218 -23.50 9.87 -0.32
C ALA A 218 -23.11 8.48 -0.86
N ALA A 219 -21.82 8.15 -0.83
CA ALA A 219 -21.33 6.84 -1.26
C ALA A 219 -21.85 5.70 -0.37
N GLU A 220 -21.88 5.91 0.96
CA GLU A 220 -22.42 4.93 1.90
C GLU A 220 -23.91 4.70 1.71
N GLN A 221 -24.69 5.77 1.51
CA GLN A 221 -26.10 5.67 1.19
C GLN A 221 -26.33 4.89 -0.11
N ALA A 222 -25.65 5.25 -1.20
CA ALA A 222 -25.77 4.57 -2.49
C ALA A 222 -25.38 3.08 -2.42
N LEU A 223 -24.36 2.74 -1.62
CA LEU A 223 -23.99 1.35 -1.38
C LEU A 223 -25.05 0.59 -0.57
N SER A 224 -25.67 1.24 0.42
CA SER A 224 -26.76 0.65 1.20
C SER A 224 -28.00 0.38 0.33
N GLU A 225 -28.44 1.36 -0.45
CA GLU A 225 -29.56 1.24 -1.38
C GLU A 225 -29.32 0.12 -2.40
N LYS A 226 -28.11 0.04 -2.96
CA LYS A 226 -27.72 -1.04 -3.86
C LYS A 226 -27.80 -2.41 -3.17
N ALA A 227 -27.34 -2.50 -1.92
CA ALA A 227 -27.39 -3.74 -1.16
C ALA A 227 -28.83 -4.18 -0.85
N GLU A 228 -29.75 -3.24 -0.61
CA GLU A 228 -31.18 -3.52 -0.44
C GLU A 228 -31.81 -4.00 -1.74
N VAL A 229 -31.58 -3.29 -2.85
CA VAL A 229 -32.06 -3.70 -4.18
C VAL A 229 -31.54 -5.09 -4.56
N ASP A 230 -30.26 -5.38 -4.29
CA ASP A 230 -29.68 -6.69 -4.55
C ASP A 230 -30.28 -7.78 -3.65
N ARG A 231 -30.59 -7.44 -2.39
CA ARG A 231 -31.29 -8.35 -1.46
C ARG A 231 -32.71 -8.63 -1.92
N GLU A 232 -33.47 -7.62 -2.33
CA GLU A 232 -34.83 -7.78 -2.86
C GLU A 232 -34.83 -8.60 -4.15
N LYS A 233 -33.91 -8.31 -5.08
CA LYS A 233 -33.75 -9.11 -6.31
C LYS A 233 -33.41 -10.56 -5.99
N LYS A 234 -32.54 -10.80 -5.01
CA LYS A 234 -32.21 -12.16 -4.57
C LYS A 234 -33.42 -12.85 -3.93
N ALA A 235 -34.14 -12.16 -3.06
CA ALA A 235 -35.35 -12.70 -2.42
C ALA A 235 -36.44 -13.01 -3.45
N LYS A 236 -36.67 -12.14 -4.44
CA LYS A 236 -37.60 -12.36 -5.54
C LYS A 236 -37.19 -13.57 -6.39
N ARG A 237 -35.91 -13.68 -6.76
CA ARG A 237 -35.38 -14.83 -7.50
C ARG A 237 -35.54 -16.15 -6.72
N GLU A 238 -35.32 -16.13 -5.41
CA GLU A 238 -35.50 -17.31 -4.57
C GLU A 238 -36.99 -17.67 -4.44
N ALA A 239 -37.88 -16.69 -4.30
CA ALA A 239 -39.32 -16.92 -4.27
C ALA A 239 -39.85 -17.48 -5.60
N GLU A 240 -39.40 -16.93 -6.74
CA GLU A 240 -39.71 -17.45 -8.08
C GLU A 240 -39.19 -18.88 -8.27
N ARG A 241 -37.98 -19.16 -7.79
CA ARG A 241 -37.39 -20.51 -7.80
C ARG A 241 -38.22 -21.47 -6.95
N GLN A 242 -38.60 -21.09 -5.73
CA GLN A 242 -39.42 -21.91 -4.84
C GLN A 242 -40.81 -22.18 -5.43
N ALA A 243 -41.42 -21.19 -6.07
CA ALA A 243 -42.70 -21.33 -6.75
C ALA A 243 -42.63 -22.37 -7.89
N LYS A 244 -41.54 -22.38 -8.67
CA LYS A 244 -41.31 -23.39 -9.72
C LYS A 244 -41.13 -24.80 -9.15
N PHE A 245 -40.46 -24.95 -8.00
CA PHE A 245 -40.38 -26.25 -7.32
C PHE A 245 -41.74 -26.74 -6.84
N GLU A 246 -42.57 -25.86 -6.29
CA GLU A 246 -43.92 -26.23 -5.86
C GLU A 246 -44.82 -26.58 -7.07
N GLU A 247 -44.67 -25.87 -8.19
CA GLU A 247 -45.35 -26.21 -9.44
C GLU A 247 -44.92 -27.59 -9.97
N ALA A 248 -43.62 -27.90 -9.95
CA ALA A 248 -43.11 -29.20 -10.36
C ALA A 248 -43.68 -30.32 -9.48
N ARG A 249 -43.72 -30.12 -8.16
CA ARG A 249 -44.32 -31.05 -7.20
C ARG A 249 -45.81 -31.26 -7.46
N ARG A 250 -46.57 -30.16 -7.67
CA ARG A 250 -48.02 -30.20 -7.91
C ARG A 250 -48.38 -30.88 -9.24
N THR A 251 -47.61 -30.62 -10.30
CA THR A 251 -47.89 -31.14 -11.65
C THR A 251 -47.29 -32.52 -11.90
N GLY A 252 -46.32 -32.95 -11.09
CA GLY A 252 -45.55 -34.17 -11.30
C GLY A 252 -44.62 -34.10 -12.52
N LYS A 253 -44.39 -32.90 -13.09
CA LYS A 253 -43.57 -32.69 -14.29
C LYS A 253 -42.40 -31.74 -14.00
N PRO A 254 -41.25 -31.90 -14.68
CA PRO A 254 -40.14 -30.96 -14.57
C PRO A 254 -40.53 -29.54 -15.01
N VAL A 255 -40.11 -28.51 -14.26
CA VAL A 255 -40.36 -27.09 -14.57
C VAL A 255 -39.03 -26.37 -14.80
N LEU A 256 -38.89 -25.64 -15.91
CA LEU A 256 -37.64 -24.96 -16.28
C LEU A 256 -37.31 -23.82 -15.30
N LEU A 257 -36.19 -23.94 -14.57
CA LEU A 257 -35.68 -22.91 -13.66
C LEU A 257 -34.93 -21.81 -14.41
N ARG A 258 -33.93 -22.20 -15.20
CA ARG A 258 -33.05 -21.29 -15.94
C ARG A 258 -32.57 -21.96 -17.23
N LYS A 259 -32.46 -21.17 -18.30
CA LYS A 259 -31.81 -21.55 -19.56
C LYS A 259 -30.72 -20.53 -19.88
N TRP A 260 -29.56 -20.99 -20.32
CA TRP A 260 -28.48 -20.14 -20.81
C TRP A 260 -27.66 -20.88 -21.87
N SER A 261 -26.78 -20.16 -22.56
CA SER A 261 -25.91 -20.74 -23.58
C SER A 261 -24.45 -20.38 -23.28
N GLU A 262 -23.53 -21.32 -23.48
CA GLU A 262 -22.08 -21.15 -23.28
C GLU A 262 -21.31 -21.64 -24.53
N PRO A 263 -20.08 -21.16 -24.77
CA PRO A 263 -19.24 -21.69 -25.84
C PRO A 263 -19.00 -23.19 -25.66
N CYS A 264 -19.12 -23.95 -26.75
CA CYS A 264 -19.02 -25.41 -26.70
C CYS A 264 -17.62 -25.85 -26.24
N CYS A 265 -17.58 -26.66 -25.16
CA CYS A 265 -16.31 -27.08 -24.53
C CYS A 265 -15.78 -28.42 -25.05
N SER A 266 -16.52 -29.08 -25.94
CA SER A 266 -16.12 -30.36 -26.55
C SER A 266 -15.14 -30.15 -27.70
N LYS A 267 -13.92 -30.68 -27.56
CA LYS A 267 -12.89 -30.59 -28.61
C LYS A 267 -13.22 -31.41 -29.87
N HIS A 268 -14.18 -32.33 -29.78
CA HIS A 268 -14.48 -33.32 -30.81
C HIS A 268 -15.81 -33.09 -31.52
N GLU A 269 -16.55 -32.05 -31.15
CA GLU A 269 -17.80 -31.68 -31.80
C GLU A 269 -17.64 -30.32 -32.50
N GLU A 270 -18.20 -30.19 -33.71
CA GLU A 270 -18.21 -28.94 -34.48
C GLU A 270 -19.32 -27.97 -33.98
N CYS A 271 -19.66 -28.00 -32.69
CA CYS A 271 -20.57 -27.01 -32.10
C CYS A 271 -19.84 -25.74 -31.72
N GLU A 272 -20.45 -24.58 -32.01
CA GLU A 272 -19.97 -23.29 -31.51
C GLU A 272 -20.56 -22.97 -30.12
N ILE A 273 -21.80 -23.41 -29.86
CA ILE A 273 -22.59 -23.03 -28.69
C ILE A 273 -23.30 -24.24 -28.11
N ASP A 274 -23.35 -24.27 -26.78
CA ASP A 274 -24.09 -25.24 -25.98
C ASP A 274 -25.27 -24.58 -25.29
N ASN A 275 -26.42 -25.26 -25.27
CA ASN A 275 -27.59 -24.82 -24.51
C ASN A 275 -27.70 -25.62 -23.21
N HIS A 276 -27.72 -24.91 -22.09
CA HIS A 276 -27.91 -25.48 -20.76
C HIS A 276 -29.29 -25.12 -20.21
N CYS A 277 -30.00 -26.13 -19.71
CA CYS A 277 -31.29 -25.99 -19.05
C CYS A 277 -31.22 -26.62 -17.66
N ILE A 278 -31.56 -25.88 -16.61
CA ILE A 278 -31.80 -26.46 -15.27
C ILE A 278 -33.30 -26.51 -15.05
N TYR A 279 -33.79 -27.68 -14.63
CA TYR A 279 -35.18 -27.93 -14.27
C TYR A 279 -35.33 -28.23 -12.79
N ALA A 280 -36.41 -27.74 -12.19
CA ALA A 280 -36.91 -28.19 -10.90
C ALA A 280 -37.67 -29.49 -11.10
N MET A 281 -37.26 -30.55 -10.41
CA MET A 281 -37.90 -31.86 -10.45
C MET A 281 -38.99 -31.98 -9.36
N PRO A 282 -40.03 -32.81 -9.56
CA PRO A 282 -41.11 -32.99 -8.58
C PRO A 282 -40.66 -33.54 -7.21
N ASP A 283 -39.53 -34.26 -7.18
CA ASP A 283 -38.90 -34.80 -5.97
C ASP A 283 -38.11 -33.74 -5.16
N GLY A 284 -38.06 -32.48 -5.66
CA GLY A 284 -37.34 -31.37 -5.05
C GLY A 284 -35.87 -31.27 -5.47
N THR A 285 -35.40 -32.12 -6.38
CA THR A 285 -34.03 -32.05 -6.93
C THR A 285 -33.94 -31.13 -8.15
N GLU A 286 -32.72 -30.75 -8.54
CA GLU A 286 -32.45 -30.05 -9.80
C GLU A 286 -31.92 -31.04 -10.83
N LYS A 287 -32.46 -30.98 -12.05
CA LYS A 287 -31.93 -31.71 -13.21
C LYS A 287 -31.31 -30.73 -14.19
N HIS A 288 -30.03 -30.92 -14.49
CA HIS A 288 -29.33 -30.17 -15.53
C HIS A 288 -29.34 -30.99 -16.83
N GLU A 289 -29.80 -30.36 -17.92
CA GLU A 289 -29.71 -30.90 -19.27
C GLU A 289 -28.82 -29.99 -20.12
N TRP A 290 -28.03 -30.64 -20.97
CA TRP A 290 -27.08 -30.02 -21.88
C TRP A 290 -27.42 -30.50 -23.29
N GLY A 291 -27.66 -29.55 -24.20
CA GLY A 291 -27.89 -29.82 -25.61
C GLY A 291 -26.94 -29.03 -26.49
N HIS A 292 -26.13 -29.74 -27.27
CA HIS A 292 -25.29 -29.18 -28.32
C HIS A 292 -26.16 -28.69 -29.49
N THR A 293 -25.89 -27.49 -30.01
CA THR A 293 -26.46 -27.06 -31.29
C THR A 293 -25.53 -27.48 -32.43
N TRP A 294 -26.08 -28.29 -33.34
CA TRP A 294 -25.44 -28.80 -34.55
C TRP A 294 -25.84 -27.96 -35.76
#